data_AF-A0A5K7YX42-F1
#
_entry.id   AF-A0A5K7YX42-F1
#
_cell.length_a   1.000
_cell.length_b   1.000
_cell.length_c   1.000
_cell.angle_alpha   90.00
_cell.angle_beta   90.00
_cell.angle_gamma   90.00
#
_symmetry.space_group_name_H-M   'P 1'
#
loop_
_entity.id
_entity.type
_entity.pdbx_description
1 polymer ?
#
loop_
_entity_poly.entity_id
_entity_poly.type
_entity_poly.pdbx_seq_one_letter_code
_entity_poly.pdbx_strand_id
1 'polypeptide(L)'
;MKQDPFGNLMDWGTVLDIFEELADSGKLVECQPGLIRILRFKGNWRLREEVLKRVGEIQAPSEDLFRQVLSILADDNIYYDARVIAGDALCAMLKNIHAASYEELSTAVKKLIEKLMQTPQPPFFGEAVERLYDEIAAPSMLEN
;
A
#
# COMPACT_ATOMS: atom_id res chain seq x y z
N MET A 1 -16.97 -12.75 7.17
CA MET A 1 -16.78 -12.96 5.73
C MET A 1 -16.01 -11.76 5.22
N LYS A 2 -14.80 -11.93 4.67
CA LYS A 2 -14.08 -10.85 4.01
C LYS A 2 -14.82 -10.58 2.68
N GLN A 3 -15.31 -9.36 2.46
CA GLN A 3 -16.18 -9.04 1.33
C GLN A 3 -15.37 -8.50 0.13
N ASP A 4 -15.90 -8.68 -1.07
CA ASP A 4 -15.41 -8.04 -2.30
C ASP A 4 -16.61 -7.39 -3.01
N PRO A 5 -16.94 -6.13 -2.66
CA PRO A 5 -18.11 -5.44 -3.19
C PRO A 5 -17.89 -4.83 -4.58
N PHE A 6 -16.67 -4.87 -5.12
CA PHE A 6 -16.27 -4.07 -6.28
C PHE A 6 -16.70 -4.64 -7.64
N GLY A 7 -17.45 -5.74 -7.67
CA GLY A 7 -18.06 -6.26 -8.90
C GLY A 7 -17.09 -6.39 -10.08
N ASN A 8 -17.44 -5.82 -11.24
CA ASN A 8 -16.62 -5.79 -12.44
C ASN A 8 -15.67 -4.58 -12.43
N LEU A 9 -14.36 -4.81 -12.37
CA LEU A 9 -13.34 -3.74 -12.34
C LEU A 9 -13.22 -2.95 -13.64
N MET A 10 -13.81 -3.43 -14.74
CA MET A 10 -13.92 -2.65 -15.98
C MET A 10 -14.92 -1.50 -15.86
N ASP A 11 -15.92 -1.62 -14.98
CA ASP A 11 -16.92 -0.59 -14.69
C ASP A 11 -16.38 0.38 -13.63
N TRP A 12 -15.20 0.94 -13.92
CA TRP A 12 -14.35 1.61 -12.94
C TRP A 12 -14.99 2.83 -12.26
N GLY A 13 -15.96 3.50 -12.90
CA GLY A 13 -16.72 4.58 -12.27
C GLY A 13 -17.50 4.07 -11.06
N THR A 14 -18.30 3.03 -11.26
CA THR A 14 -19.04 2.36 -10.17
C THR A 14 -18.12 1.83 -9.08
N VAL A 15 -16.95 1.30 -9.46
CA VAL A 15 -15.97 0.81 -8.48
C VAL A 15 -15.40 1.94 -7.64
N LEU A 16 -15.10 3.11 -8.24
CA LEU A 16 -14.67 4.29 -7.50
C LEU A 16 -15.76 4.79 -6.56
N ASP A 17 -17.01 4.89 -7.02
CA ASP A 17 -18.13 5.34 -6.19
C ASP A 17 -18.29 4.45 -4.94
N ILE A 18 -18.26 3.12 -5.13
CA ILE A 18 -18.31 2.16 -4.02
C ILE A 18 -17.09 2.29 -3.12
N PHE A 19 -15.89 2.44 -3.69
CA PHE A 19 -14.66 2.58 -2.93
C PHE A 19 -14.64 3.85 -2.07
N GLU A 20 -15.05 4.99 -2.63
CA GLU A 20 -15.14 6.27 -1.92
C GLU A 20 -16.15 6.19 -0.77
N GLU A 21 -17.33 5.62 -0.99
CA GLU A 21 -18.32 5.42 0.08
C GLU A 21 -17.78 4.55 1.23
N LEU A 22 -17.06 3.47 0.89
CA LEU A 22 -16.45 2.59 1.90
C LEU A 22 -15.27 3.25 2.62
N ALA A 23 -14.50 4.09 1.93
CA ALA A 23 -13.41 4.86 2.50
C ALA A 23 -13.95 5.89 3.51
N ASP A 24 -14.92 6.69 3.10
CA ASP A 24 -15.47 7.77 3.91
C ASP A 24 -16.29 7.25 5.10
N SER A 25 -16.83 6.02 5.00
CA SER A 25 -17.50 5.34 6.11
C SER A 25 -16.58 4.47 6.99
N GLY A 26 -15.27 4.42 6.70
CA GLY A 26 -14.28 3.66 7.47
C GLY A 26 -14.40 2.13 7.31
N LYS A 27 -15.10 1.65 6.28
CA LYS A 27 -15.42 0.23 6.06
C LYS A 27 -14.41 -0.52 5.18
N LEU A 28 -13.35 0.15 4.71
CA LEU A 28 -12.29 -0.48 3.91
C LEU A 28 -11.65 -1.71 4.60
N VAL A 29 -11.64 -1.72 5.93
CA VAL A 29 -11.14 -2.86 6.73
C VAL A 29 -11.90 -4.16 6.45
N GLU A 30 -13.18 -4.08 6.07
CA GLU A 30 -14.06 -5.23 5.84
C GLU A 30 -13.90 -5.84 4.44
N CYS A 31 -13.36 -5.05 3.48
CA CYS A 31 -13.32 -5.40 2.06
C CYS A 31 -11.90 -5.58 1.49
N GLN A 32 -10.92 -5.90 2.33
CA GLN A 32 -9.51 -6.02 1.92
C GLN A 32 -9.23 -7.00 0.76
N PRO A 33 -9.91 -8.16 0.60
CA PRO A 33 -9.72 -8.99 -0.60
C PRO A 33 -10.07 -8.27 -1.89
N GLY A 34 -11.12 -7.44 -1.86
CA GLY A 34 -11.50 -6.60 -2.99
C GLY A 34 -10.45 -5.54 -3.30
N LEU A 35 -9.86 -4.92 -2.27
CA LEU A 35 -8.75 -3.97 -2.44
C LEU A 35 -7.53 -4.65 -3.08
N ILE A 36 -7.18 -5.87 -2.64
CA ILE A 36 -6.11 -6.67 -3.25
C ILE A 36 -6.41 -6.95 -4.73
N ARG A 37 -7.67 -7.27 -5.07
CA ARG A 37 -8.08 -7.51 -6.45
C ARG A 37 -7.93 -6.24 -7.30
N ILE A 38 -8.30 -5.08 -6.78
CA ILE A 38 -8.08 -3.78 -7.46
C ILE A 38 -6.58 -3.52 -7.66
N LEU A 39 -5.76 -3.68 -6.63
CA LEU A 39 -4.31 -3.44 -6.70
C LEU A 39 -3.63 -4.32 -7.75
N ARG A 40 -4.07 -5.58 -7.90
CA ARG A 40 -3.59 -6.51 -8.93
C ARG A 40 -4.09 -6.21 -10.34
N PHE A 41 -5.20 -5.48 -10.46
CA PHE A 41 -5.80 -5.19 -11.74
C PHE A 41 -4.93 -4.23 -12.54
N LYS A 42 -4.52 -4.64 -13.75
CA LYS A 42 -3.64 -3.85 -14.63
C LYS A 42 -4.41 -2.90 -15.56
N GLY A 43 -5.73 -3.05 -15.67
CA GLY A 43 -6.53 -2.32 -16.65
C GLY A 43 -6.89 -0.88 -16.28
N ASN A 44 -6.64 -0.45 -15.04
CA ASN A 44 -6.98 0.90 -14.61
C ASN A 44 -5.98 1.44 -13.57
N TRP A 45 -5.14 2.38 -14.01
CA TRP A 45 -4.13 3.01 -13.16
C TRP A 45 -4.77 3.87 -12.06
N ARG A 46 -5.85 4.60 -12.38
CA ARG A 46 -6.55 5.49 -11.44
C ARG A 46 -7.14 4.71 -10.27
N LEU A 47 -7.81 3.59 -10.54
CA LEU A 47 -8.34 2.71 -9.48
C LEU A 47 -7.24 2.25 -8.53
N ARG A 48 -6.06 1.90 -9.06
CA ARG A 48 -4.92 1.50 -8.24
C ARG A 48 -4.45 2.64 -7.34
N GLU A 49 -4.25 3.83 -7.90
CA GLU A 49 -3.79 4.97 -7.11
C GLU A 49 -4.77 5.38 -6.02
N GLU A 50 -6.07 5.43 -6.32
CA GLU A 50 -7.08 5.79 -5.31
C GLU A 50 -7.10 4.78 -4.16
N VAL A 51 -6.97 3.48 -4.46
CA VAL A 51 -6.81 2.47 -3.41
C VAL A 51 -5.51 2.70 -2.62
N LEU A 52 -4.38 2.88 -3.30
CA LEU A 52 -3.08 3.08 -2.62
C LEU A 52 -3.09 4.31 -1.69
N LYS A 53 -3.78 5.39 -2.07
CA LYS A 53 -3.89 6.61 -1.25
C LYS A 53 -4.63 6.38 0.07
N ARG A 54 -5.58 5.43 0.13
CA ARG A 54 -6.42 5.19 1.34
C ARG A 54 -6.05 3.92 2.12
N VAL A 55 -5.32 2.96 1.56
CA VAL A 55 -4.99 1.70 2.29
C VAL A 55 -4.18 1.93 3.56
N GLY A 56 -3.43 3.03 3.64
CA GLY A 56 -2.73 3.46 4.86
C GLY A 56 -3.65 3.82 6.03
N GLU A 57 -4.91 4.16 5.76
CA GLU A 57 -5.90 4.58 6.78
C GLU A 57 -6.57 3.38 7.46
N ILE A 58 -6.38 2.16 6.93
CA ILE A 58 -6.97 0.94 7.45
C ILE A 58 -6.35 0.61 8.81
N GLN A 59 -7.18 0.51 9.84
CA GLN A 59 -6.76 0.29 11.24
C GLN A 59 -6.25 -1.12 11.55
N ALA A 60 -6.60 -2.10 10.73
CA ALA A 60 -6.14 -3.48 10.88
C ALA A 60 -5.86 -4.10 9.50
N PRO A 61 -4.81 -3.64 8.79
CA PRO A 61 -4.46 -4.18 7.50
C PRO A 61 -4.04 -5.65 7.65
N SER A 62 -4.59 -6.50 6.79
CA SER A 62 -4.18 -7.90 6.70
C SER A 62 -2.80 -8.00 6.07
N GLU A 63 -2.08 -9.06 6.45
CA GLU A 63 -0.76 -9.34 5.86
C GLU A 63 -0.82 -9.49 4.34
N ASP A 64 -1.90 -10.07 3.81
CA ASP A 64 -2.11 -10.22 2.36
C ASP A 64 -2.19 -8.86 1.67
N LEU A 65 -2.90 -7.90 2.26
CA LEU A 65 -3.00 -6.54 1.72
C LEU A 65 -1.65 -5.84 1.81
N PHE A 66 -0.96 -5.95 2.95
CA PHE A 66 0.37 -5.39 3.14
C PHE A 66 1.37 -5.91 2.09
N ARG A 67 1.42 -7.23 1.90
CA ARG A 67 2.29 -7.86 0.90
C ARG A 67 1.92 -7.47 -0.52
N GLN A 68 0.63 -7.22 -0.80
CA GLN A 68 0.21 -6.70 -2.10
C GLN A 68 0.75 -5.29 -2.35
N VAL A 69 0.69 -4.40 -1.37
CA VAL A 69 1.27 -3.05 -1.49
C VAL A 69 2.79 -3.12 -1.62
N LEU A 70 3.45 -3.99 -0.83
CA LEU A 70 4.90 -4.24 -0.93
C LEU A 70 5.31 -4.72 -2.34
N SER A 71 4.51 -5.60 -2.95
CA SER A 71 4.77 -6.07 -4.31
C SER A 71 4.67 -4.97 -5.36
N ILE A 72 3.84 -3.93 -5.14
CA ILE A 72 3.75 -2.79 -6.05
C ILE A 72 5.01 -1.96 -5.99
N LEU A 73 5.52 -1.64 -4.79
CA LEU A 73 6.79 -0.92 -4.63
C LEU A 73 7.97 -1.67 -5.28
N ALA A 74 7.95 -3.00 -5.21
CA ALA A 74 9.00 -3.87 -5.73
C ALA A 74 8.95 -4.12 -7.25
N ASP A 75 7.83 -3.85 -7.92
CA ASP A 75 7.64 -4.21 -9.33
C ASP A 75 8.12 -3.08 -10.27
N ASP A 76 9.24 -3.32 -10.95
CA ASP A 76 9.83 -2.38 -11.91
C ASP A 76 8.97 -2.17 -13.17
N ASN A 77 7.92 -2.97 -13.37
CA ASN A 77 6.95 -2.77 -14.45
C ASN A 77 5.80 -1.81 -14.06
N ILE A 78 5.73 -1.40 -12.79
CA ILE A 78 4.78 -0.38 -12.34
C ILE A 78 5.40 1.01 -12.50
N TYR A 79 4.60 1.95 -12.99
CA TYR A 79 5.00 3.35 -13.12
C TYR A 79 5.34 3.94 -11.74
N TYR A 80 6.34 4.81 -11.70
CA TYR A 80 6.95 5.25 -10.45
C TYR A 80 5.98 5.93 -9.48
N ASP A 81 5.00 6.70 -9.95
CA ASP A 81 4.04 7.37 -9.05
C ASP A 81 3.29 6.36 -8.16
N ALA A 82 2.81 5.24 -8.72
CA ALA A 82 2.19 4.19 -7.90
C ALA A 82 3.18 3.51 -6.95
N ARG A 83 4.46 3.41 -7.33
CA ARG A 83 5.50 2.87 -6.44
C ARG A 83 5.76 3.82 -5.27
N VAL A 84 5.79 5.13 -5.51
CA VAL A 84 5.92 6.17 -4.48
C VAL A 84 4.73 6.11 -3.52
N ILE A 85 3.49 6.14 -4.04
CA ILE A 85 2.28 6.07 -3.19
C ILE A 85 2.25 4.75 -2.40
N ALA A 86 2.70 3.64 -2.99
CA ALA A 86 2.81 2.36 -2.27
C ALA A 86 3.83 2.42 -1.12
N GLY A 87 4.95 3.13 -1.28
CA GLY A 87 5.91 3.38 -0.21
C GLY A 87 5.27 4.11 0.96
N ASP A 88 4.65 5.27 0.68
CA ASP A 88 3.97 6.08 1.70
C ASP A 88 2.88 5.27 2.43
N ALA A 89 2.12 4.47 1.68
CA ALA A 89 1.11 3.57 2.23
C ALA A 89 1.70 2.51 3.17
N LEU A 90 2.84 1.91 2.85
CA LEU A 90 3.49 0.91 3.71
C LEU A 90 3.93 1.51 5.05
N CYS A 91 4.46 2.73 5.05
CA CYS A 91 4.78 3.46 6.29
C CYS A 91 3.56 3.64 7.18
N ALA A 92 2.43 4.05 6.61
CA ALA A 92 1.18 4.19 7.35
C ALA A 92 0.65 2.83 7.84
N MET A 93 0.64 1.81 6.99
CA MET A 93 0.15 0.47 7.32
C MET A 93 0.98 -0.21 8.42
N LEU A 94 2.30 0.01 8.47
CA LEU A 94 3.17 -0.54 9.53
C LEU A 94 2.76 -0.11 10.94
N LYS A 95 2.16 1.08 11.09
CA LYS A 95 1.67 1.60 12.37
C LYS A 95 0.44 0.83 12.89
N ASN A 96 -0.31 0.21 11.97
CA ASN A 96 -1.60 -0.43 12.25
C ASN A 96 -1.55 -1.96 12.14
N ILE A 97 -0.41 -2.54 11.73
CA ILE A 97 -0.29 -3.99 11.58
C ILE A 97 -0.25 -4.69 12.95
N HIS A 98 -0.71 -5.94 12.99
CA HIS A 98 -0.67 -6.72 14.21
C HIS A 98 0.77 -6.91 14.71
N ALA A 99 1.00 -6.74 16.02
CA ALA A 99 2.34 -6.79 16.63
C ALA A 99 3.10 -8.09 16.31
N ALA A 100 2.41 -9.23 16.23
CA ALA A 100 3.01 -10.51 15.88
C ALA A 100 3.60 -10.56 14.45
N SER A 101 3.11 -9.72 13.53
CA SER A 101 3.54 -9.67 12.13
C SER A 101 4.49 -8.50 11.87
N TYR A 102 4.62 -7.56 12.83
CA TYR A 102 5.39 -6.32 12.66
C TYR A 102 6.87 -6.57 12.34
N GLU A 103 7.54 -7.45 13.09
CA GLU A 103 8.97 -7.72 12.88
C GLU A 103 9.26 -8.29 11.49
N GLU A 104 8.45 -9.26 11.05
CA GLU A 104 8.62 -9.88 9.73
C GLU A 104 8.39 -8.86 8.61
N LEU A 105 7.27 -8.12 8.68
CA LEU A 105 6.86 -7.21 7.62
C LEU A 105 7.75 -5.96 7.57
N SER A 106 8.13 -5.40 8.71
CA SER A 106 9.08 -4.28 8.76
C SER A 106 10.45 -4.69 8.19
N THR A 107 10.92 -5.91 8.49
CA THR A 107 12.16 -6.46 7.91
C THR A 107 12.04 -6.63 6.40
N ALA A 108 10.88 -7.08 5.90
CA ALA A 108 10.64 -7.22 4.46
C ALA A 108 10.68 -5.86 3.74
N VAL A 109 10.09 -4.82 4.33
CA VAL A 109 10.15 -3.46 3.78
C VAL A 109 11.59 -2.94 3.79
N LYS A 110 12.32 -3.05 4.90
CA LYS A 110 13.73 -2.61 5.01
C LYS A 110 14.61 -3.24 3.94
N LYS A 111 14.53 -4.56 3.77
CA LYS A 111 15.29 -5.29 2.74
C LYS A 111 14.96 -4.81 1.32
N LEU A 112 13.69 -4.50 1.05
CA LEU A 112 13.30 -3.98 -0.25
C LEU A 112 13.89 -2.59 -0.49
N ILE A 113 13.82 -1.69 0.50
CA ILE A 113 14.36 -0.33 0.41
C ILE A 113 15.88 -0.37 0.20
N GLU A 114 16.61 -1.17 0.99
CA GLU A 114 18.05 -1.36 0.83
C GLU A 114 18.41 -1.82 -0.59
N LYS A 115 17.63 -2.77 -1.14
CA LYS A 115 17.79 -3.21 -2.53
C LYS A 115 17.54 -2.07 -3.52
N LEU A 116 16.47 -1.29 -3.35
CA LEU A 116 16.14 -0.17 -4.23
C LEU A 116 17.24 0.91 -4.20
N MET A 117 17.82 1.21 -3.04
CA MET A 117 18.93 2.17 -2.89
C MET A 117 20.24 1.69 -3.56
N GLN A 118 20.46 0.37 -3.66
CA GLN A 118 21.63 -0.20 -4.32
C GLN A 118 21.50 -0.29 -5.84
N THR A 119 20.31 -0.03 -6.38
CA THR A 119 20.03 -0.06 -7.82
C THR A 119 19.92 1.36 -8.37
N PRO A 120 20.41 1.65 -9.58
CA PRO A 120 20.17 2.94 -10.21
C PRO A 120 18.67 3.21 -10.37
N GLN A 121 18.19 4.28 -9.74
CA GLN A 121 16.81 4.75 -9.83
C GLN A 121 16.76 6.13 -10.51
N PRO A 122 15.65 6.52 -11.14
CA PRO A 122 15.44 7.90 -11.51
C PRO A 122 15.51 8.81 -10.26
N PRO A 123 16.07 10.03 -10.36
CA PRO A 123 16.31 10.89 -9.19
C PRO A 123 15.08 11.07 -8.29
N PHE A 124 13.92 11.37 -8.87
CA PHE A 124 12.69 11.59 -8.10
C PHE A 124 12.22 10.34 -7.34
N PHE A 125 12.45 9.14 -7.87
CA PHE A 125 12.11 7.90 -7.19
C PHE A 125 13.16 7.54 -6.14
N GLY A 126 14.44 7.80 -6.42
CA GLY A 126 15.52 7.68 -5.44
C GLY A 126 15.26 8.53 -4.20
N GLU A 127 14.90 9.81 -4.38
CA GLU A 127 14.51 10.71 -3.29
C GLU A 127 13.32 10.18 -2.48
N ALA A 128 12.33 9.57 -3.14
CA ALA A 128 11.20 8.95 -2.44
C ALA A 128 11.63 7.72 -1.62
N VAL A 129 12.52 6.88 -2.15
CA VAL A 129 13.06 5.71 -1.44
C VAL A 129 13.92 6.13 -0.24
N GLU A 130 14.71 7.20 -0.36
CA GLU A 130 15.49 7.76 0.74
C GLU A 130 14.59 8.28 1.87
N ARG A 131 13.54 9.06 1.55
CA ARG A 131 12.54 9.48 2.55
C ARG A 131 11.89 8.29 3.25
N LEU A 132 11.53 7.26 2.48
CA LEU A 132 10.93 6.04 3.02
C LEU A 132 11.88 5.30 3.96
N TYR A 133 13.17 5.26 3.64
CA TYR A 133 14.20 4.70 4.51
C TYR A 133 14.27 5.44 5.85
N ASP A 134 14.31 6.78 5.81
CA ASP A 134 14.40 7.61 7.02
C ASP A 134 13.17 7.45 7.92
N GLU A 135 11.96 7.37 7.35
CA GLU A 135 10.73 7.15 8.11
C GLU A 135 10.70 5.80 8.84
N ILE A 136 11.25 4.76 8.23
CA ILE A 136 11.26 3.39 8.79
C ILE A 136 12.46 3.16 9.73
N ALA A 137 13.56 3.88 9.48
CA ALA A 137 14.75 3.85 10.32
C ALA A 137 14.59 4.71 11.59
N ALA A 138 13.70 5.72 11.56
CA ALA A 138 13.37 6.49 12.74
C ALA A 138 12.92 5.55 13.87
N PRO A 139 13.55 5.59 15.06
CA PRO A 139 13.06 4.85 16.19
C PRO A 139 11.62 5.30 16.42
N SER A 140 10.69 4.34 16.43
CA SER A 140 9.30 4.57 16.81
C SER A 140 9.32 5.31 18.15
N MET A 141 9.19 6.63 18.11
CA MET A 141 8.98 7.43 19.30
C MET A 141 7.64 6.95 19.82
N LEU A 142 7.73 6.07 20.81
CA LEU A 142 6.62 5.58 21.61
C LEU A 142 5.82 6.81 22.05
N GLU A 143 4.66 7.01 21.45
CA GLU A 143 3.65 7.86 22.06
C GLU A 143 3.05 7.06 23.22
N ASN A 144 3.24 7.63 24.41
CA ASN A 144 2.77 7.15 25.71
C ASN A 144 1.24 7.10 25.81
#